data_AF-A0A9E3WGG3-F1
#
_entry.id   AF-A0A9E3WGG3-F1
#
_cell.length_a   1.000
_cell.length_b   1.000
_cell.length_c   1.000
_cell.angle_alpha   90.00
_cell.angle_beta   90.00
_cell.angle_gamma   90.00
#
_symmetry.space_group_name_H-M   'P 1'
#
loop_
_entity.id
_entity.type
_entity.pdbx_description
1 polymer ?
#
loop_
_entity_poly.entity_id
_entity_poly.type
_entity_poly.pdbx_seq_one_letter_code
_entity_poly.pdbx_strand_id
1 'polypeptide(L)'
;MAKRSTRPDAAAKRTQEAVDKLKTYYELGQRAVKLSKSTAGTYARGVITQLVEETGENQATINKCRQFAEMYTPADFKVLCQLRRPDGKPIGWGHVTKLLTVPVADKPLRKKLQVQAAKEGWTARRLNDEIQGKYESKLSGMGRKWKLPTSKQQALSQISQRSQQWLRWYEGLENAKGVSVADLPDDVRTRLKAVMRGIRRLEEATS
;
A
#
# COMPACT_ATOMS: atom_id res chain seq x y z
N MET A 1 45.60 -22.92 -4.12
CA MET A 1 44.48 -23.01 -5.07
C MET A 1 43.16 -22.98 -4.31
N ALA A 2 42.41 -21.87 -4.37
CA ALA A 2 41.17 -21.69 -3.63
C ALA A 2 40.01 -22.45 -4.29
N LYS A 3 39.30 -23.28 -3.51
CA LYS A 3 38.12 -24.04 -3.93
C LYS A 3 37.01 -23.09 -4.42
N ARG A 4 36.73 -23.06 -5.73
CA ARG A 4 35.49 -22.48 -6.28
C ARG A 4 34.31 -23.31 -5.76
N SER A 5 33.62 -22.77 -4.76
CA SER A 5 32.41 -23.36 -4.17
C SER A 5 31.27 -23.42 -5.19
N THR A 6 30.64 -24.59 -5.27
CA THR A 6 29.43 -25.02 -5.99
C THR A 6 28.16 -24.22 -5.62
N ARG A 7 28.15 -22.90 -5.82
CA ARG A 7 26.99 -22.01 -5.58
C ARG A 7 25.99 -21.72 -6.73
N PRO A 8 26.15 -22.19 -8.00
CA PRO A 8 25.15 -21.90 -9.04
C PRO A 8 23.76 -22.53 -8.78
N ASP A 9 23.75 -23.75 -8.25
CA ASP A 9 22.55 -24.59 -8.18
C ASP A 9 21.53 -24.06 -7.14
N ALA A 10 22.02 -23.60 -5.99
CA ALA A 10 21.17 -23.00 -4.96
C ALA A 10 20.48 -21.70 -5.41
N ALA A 11 21.12 -20.91 -6.29
CA ALA A 11 20.53 -19.68 -6.83
C ALA A 11 19.46 -19.96 -7.90
N ALA A 12 19.70 -20.96 -8.75
CA ALA A 12 18.73 -21.44 -9.72
C ALA A 12 17.50 -22.03 -9.02
N LYS A 13 17.71 -22.86 -7.99
CA LYS A 13 16.63 -23.44 -7.17
C LYS A 13 15.75 -22.36 -6.54
N ARG A 14 16.34 -21.34 -5.88
CA ARG A 14 15.58 -20.22 -5.28
C ARG A 14 14.80 -19.42 -6.32
N THR A 15 15.35 -19.27 -7.52
CA THR A 15 14.68 -18.60 -8.63
C THR A 15 13.46 -19.40 -9.07
N GLN A 16 13.60 -20.71 -9.21
CA GLN A 16 12.51 -21.60 -9.57
C GLN A 16 11.42 -21.60 -8.48
N GLU A 17 11.80 -21.75 -7.21
CA GLU A 17 10.88 -21.68 -6.06
C GLU A 17 10.06 -20.39 -6.05
N ALA A 18 10.67 -19.24 -6.37
CA ALA A 18 9.96 -17.97 -6.43
C ALA A 18 8.96 -17.90 -7.59
N VAL A 19 9.28 -18.51 -8.74
CA VAL A 19 8.37 -18.59 -9.90
C VAL A 19 7.23 -19.57 -9.62
N ASP A 20 7.52 -20.73 -9.04
CA ASP A 20 6.53 -21.73 -8.66
C ASP A 20 5.54 -21.15 -7.66
N LYS A 21 6.04 -20.42 -6.65
CA LYS A 21 5.20 -19.71 -5.70
C LYS A 21 4.26 -18.70 -6.35
N LEU A 22 4.72 -17.96 -7.36
CA LEU A 22 3.85 -17.04 -8.11
C LEU A 22 2.78 -17.80 -8.89
N LYS A 23 3.13 -18.94 -9.49
CA LYS A 23 2.21 -19.80 -10.22
C LYS A 23 1.12 -20.34 -9.29
N THR A 24 1.49 -20.89 -8.14
CA THR A 24 0.54 -21.37 -7.13
C THR A 24 -0.43 -20.27 -6.72
N TYR A 25 0.06 -19.05 -6.44
CA TYR A 25 -0.81 -17.94 -6.06
C TYR A 25 -1.67 -17.41 -7.20
N TYR A 26 -1.20 -17.45 -8.44
CA TYR A 26 -2.00 -17.11 -9.60
C TYR A 26 -3.15 -18.12 -9.81
N GLU A 27 -2.86 -19.40 -9.76
CA GLU A 27 -3.84 -20.50 -9.90
C GLU A 27 -4.87 -20.47 -8.77
N LEU A 28 -4.42 -20.26 -7.53
CA LEU A 28 -5.30 -20.08 -6.37
C LEU A 28 -6.24 -18.87 -6.56
N GLY A 29 -5.70 -17.78 -7.11
CA GLY A 29 -6.48 -16.61 -7.49
C GLY A 29 -7.54 -16.92 -8.56
N GLN A 30 -7.17 -17.65 -9.61
CA GLN A 30 -8.09 -18.05 -10.68
C GLN A 30 -9.22 -18.93 -10.13
N ARG A 31 -8.90 -19.85 -9.22
CA ARG A 31 -9.89 -20.68 -8.53
C ARG A 31 -10.84 -19.82 -7.69
N ALA A 32 -10.31 -18.86 -6.93
CA ALA A 32 -11.14 -17.92 -6.16
C ALA A 32 -12.09 -17.10 -7.04
N VAL A 33 -11.62 -16.62 -8.20
CA VAL A 33 -12.46 -15.90 -9.18
C VAL A 33 -13.55 -16.81 -9.75
N LYS A 34 -13.20 -18.04 -10.15
CA LYS A 34 -14.15 -19.01 -10.71
C LYS A 34 -15.27 -19.33 -9.72
N LEU A 35 -14.90 -19.67 -8.48
CA LEU A 35 -15.85 -19.98 -7.41
C LEU A 35 -16.72 -18.77 -7.03
N SER A 36 -16.16 -17.56 -7.04
CA SER A 36 -16.94 -16.34 -6.77
C SER A 36 -17.98 -16.06 -7.85
N LYS A 37 -17.72 -16.43 -9.11
CA LYS A 37 -18.66 -16.24 -10.24
C LYS A 37 -19.74 -17.31 -10.32
N SER A 38 -19.44 -18.55 -9.92
CA SER A 38 -20.42 -19.64 -9.92
C SER A 38 -21.47 -19.52 -8.82
N THR A 39 -21.16 -18.78 -7.75
CA THR A 39 -22.02 -18.61 -6.59
C THR A 39 -22.64 -17.22 -6.64
N ALA A 40 -23.72 -17.05 -7.41
CA ALA A 40 -24.42 -15.77 -7.55
C ALA A 40 -25.10 -15.36 -6.22
N GLY A 41 -24.41 -14.58 -5.38
CA GLY A 41 -24.95 -14.04 -4.12
C GLY A 41 -23.90 -13.92 -3.01
N THR A 42 -24.34 -13.51 -1.80
CA THR A 42 -23.61 -13.24 -0.54
C THR A 42 -22.54 -14.28 -0.10
N TYR A 43 -22.42 -15.38 -0.84
CA TYR A 43 -21.50 -16.51 -0.70
C TYR A 43 -20.04 -16.24 -1.08
N ALA A 44 -19.69 -15.07 -1.62
CA ALA A 44 -18.29 -14.72 -1.88
C ALA A 44 -17.41 -14.78 -0.60
N ARG A 45 -18.01 -14.55 0.58
CA ARG A 45 -17.31 -14.70 1.87
C ARG A 45 -17.02 -16.17 2.20
N GLY A 46 -17.94 -17.09 1.88
CA GLY A 46 -17.76 -18.54 2.08
C GLY A 46 -16.67 -19.13 1.21
N VAL A 47 -16.55 -18.68 -0.04
CA VAL A 47 -15.48 -19.11 -0.98
C VAL A 47 -14.09 -18.80 -0.41
N ILE A 48 -13.91 -17.61 0.17
CA ILE A 48 -12.62 -17.23 0.73
C ILE A 48 -12.30 -18.06 1.99
N THR A 49 -13.28 -18.27 2.88
CA THR A 49 -13.11 -19.13 4.06
C THR A 49 -12.72 -20.56 3.68
N GLN A 50 -13.42 -21.15 2.71
CA GLN A 50 -13.10 -22.48 2.20
C GLN A 50 -11.65 -22.56 1.69
N LEU A 51 -11.20 -21.58 0.90
CA LEU A 51 -9.82 -21.58 0.40
C LEU A 51 -8.78 -21.36 1.50
N VAL A 52 -9.10 -20.61 2.56
CA VAL A 52 -8.25 -20.47 3.74
C VAL A 52 -8.08 -21.82 4.44
N GLU A 53 -9.17 -22.56 4.67
CA GLU A 53 -9.14 -23.88 5.31
C GLU A 53 -8.35 -24.91 4.48
N GLU A 54 -8.56 -24.93 3.17
CA GLU A 54 -7.89 -25.90 2.29
C GLU A 54 -6.39 -25.63 2.09
N THR A 55 -5.98 -24.36 2.04
CA THR A 55 -4.59 -23.99 1.71
C THR A 55 -3.74 -23.64 2.92
N GLY A 56 -4.36 -23.37 4.07
CA GLY A 56 -3.69 -22.85 5.27
C GLY A 56 -3.19 -21.40 5.12
N GLU A 57 -3.45 -20.73 3.99
CA GLU A 57 -3.09 -19.33 3.78
C GLU A 57 -4.09 -18.39 4.47
N ASN A 58 -3.63 -17.23 4.92
CA ASN A 58 -4.53 -16.28 5.55
C ASN A 58 -5.47 -15.59 4.53
N GLN A 59 -6.60 -15.09 5.02
CA GLN A 59 -7.62 -14.42 4.21
C GLN A 59 -7.07 -13.27 3.36
N ALA A 60 -6.12 -12.49 3.88
CA ALA A 60 -5.52 -11.37 3.14
C ALA A 60 -4.66 -11.86 1.97
N THR A 61 -3.97 -12.99 2.10
CA THR A 61 -3.26 -13.65 1.00
C THR A 61 -4.25 -14.11 -0.07
N ILE A 62 -5.31 -14.82 0.30
CA ILE A 62 -6.33 -15.29 -0.66
C ILE A 62 -6.96 -14.13 -1.43
N ASN A 63 -7.32 -13.04 -0.74
CA ASN A 63 -7.85 -11.84 -1.39
C ASN A 63 -6.85 -11.23 -2.39
N LYS A 64 -5.55 -11.20 -2.06
CA LYS A 64 -4.51 -10.74 -3.00
C LYS A 64 -4.31 -11.70 -4.16
N CYS A 65 -4.39 -13.01 -3.96
CA CYS A 65 -4.36 -14.00 -5.03
C CYS A 65 -5.54 -13.79 -6.00
N ARG A 66 -6.75 -13.60 -5.47
CA ARG A 66 -7.93 -13.28 -6.29
C ARG A 66 -7.71 -12.00 -7.10
N GLN A 67 -7.30 -10.92 -6.44
CA GLN A 67 -6.99 -9.64 -7.08
C GLN A 67 -5.88 -9.80 -8.15
N PHE A 68 -4.87 -10.63 -7.88
CA PHE A 68 -3.80 -10.94 -8.84
C PHE A 68 -4.34 -11.59 -10.10
N ALA A 69 -5.20 -12.60 -9.96
CA ALA A 69 -5.82 -13.28 -11.09
C ALA A 69 -6.82 -12.39 -11.86
N GLU A 70 -7.49 -11.45 -11.19
CA GLU A 70 -8.37 -10.47 -11.85
C GLU A 70 -7.57 -9.42 -12.64
N MET A 71 -6.42 -8.98 -12.11
CA MET A 71 -5.62 -7.91 -12.71
C MET A 71 -4.62 -8.36 -13.79
N TYR A 72 -4.26 -9.65 -13.80
CA TYR A 72 -3.28 -10.22 -14.72
C TYR A 72 -3.92 -11.32 -15.58
N THR A 73 -3.93 -11.10 -16.89
CA THR A 73 -4.29 -12.16 -17.84
C THR A 73 -3.22 -13.26 -17.86
N PRO A 74 -3.51 -14.46 -18.40
CA PRO A 74 -2.50 -15.51 -18.53
C PRO A 74 -1.26 -15.05 -19.32
N ALA A 75 -1.45 -14.20 -20.33
CA ALA A 75 -0.35 -13.59 -21.08
C ALA A 75 0.46 -12.61 -20.22
N ASP A 76 -0.20 -11.74 -19.43
CA ASP A 76 0.49 -10.82 -18.52
C ASP A 76 1.29 -11.59 -17.44
N PHE A 77 0.73 -12.69 -16.93
CA PHE A 77 1.41 -13.58 -15.98
C PHE A 77 2.66 -14.23 -16.59
N LYS A 78 2.56 -14.74 -17.83
CA LYS A 78 3.72 -15.32 -18.53
C LYS A 78 4.86 -14.30 -18.68
N VAL A 79 4.53 -13.06 -19.06
CA VAL A 79 5.51 -11.97 -19.16
C VAL A 79 6.14 -11.69 -17.80
N LEU A 80 5.35 -11.58 -16.74
CA LEU A 80 5.83 -11.36 -15.37
C LEU A 80 6.84 -12.45 -14.94
N CYS A 81 6.55 -13.72 -15.24
CA CYS A 81 7.42 -14.86 -14.92
C CYS A 81 8.73 -14.88 -15.73
N GLN A 82 8.83 -14.17 -16.85
CA GLN A 82 10.03 -14.05 -17.66
C GLN A 82 10.95 -12.91 -17.20
N LEU A 83 10.42 -11.93 -16.45
CA LEU A 83 11.22 -10.80 -15.97
C LEU A 83 12.30 -11.25 -14.98
N ARG A 84 13.52 -10.76 -15.19
CA ARG A 84 14.68 -10.99 -14.32
C ARG A 84 15.30 -9.66 -13.94
N ARG A 85 15.71 -9.59 -12.68
CA ARG A 85 16.53 -8.50 -12.13
C ARG A 85 17.99 -8.68 -12.52
N PRO A 86 18.85 -7.64 -12.42
CA PRO A 86 20.28 -7.75 -12.74
C PRO A 86 21.00 -8.80 -11.87
N ASP A 87 20.48 -9.08 -10.68
CA ASP A 87 20.97 -10.15 -9.80
C ASP A 87 20.45 -11.55 -10.16
N GLY A 88 19.83 -11.71 -11.34
CA GLY A 88 19.26 -12.96 -11.85
C GLY A 88 17.95 -13.38 -11.16
N LYS A 89 17.50 -12.67 -10.13
CA LYS A 89 16.29 -13.02 -9.38
C LYS A 89 15.01 -12.63 -10.13
N PRO A 90 13.91 -13.38 -9.97
CA PRO A 90 12.65 -13.05 -10.60
C PRO A 90 11.89 -11.96 -9.83
N ILE A 91 10.85 -11.41 -10.45
CA ILE A 91 9.88 -10.52 -9.77
C ILE A 91 8.97 -11.37 -8.88
N GLY A 92 9.44 -11.69 -7.66
CA GLY A 92 8.69 -12.55 -6.72
C GLY A 92 7.42 -11.92 -6.13
N TRP A 93 6.67 -12.72 -5.35
CA TRP A 93 5.38 -12.35 -4.75
C TRP A 93 5.39 -11.01 -4.00
N GLY A 94 6.47 -10.71 -3.27
CA GLY A 94 6.62 -9.43 -2.59
C GLY A 94 6.45 -8.23 -3.52
N HIS A 95 7.00 -8.28 -4.74
CA HIS A 95 6.83 -7.22 -5.74
C HIS A 95 5.38 -7.19 -6.27
N VAL A 96 4.81 -8.36 -6.57
CA VAL A 96 3.43 -8.48 -7.06
C VAL A 96 2.46 -7.83 -6.08
N THR A 97 2.55 -8.12 -4.79
CA THR A 97 1.66 -7.50 -3.79
C THR A 97 1.74 -5.98 -3.75
N LYS A 98 2.88 -5.38 -4.15
CA LYS A 98 3.00 -3.92 -4.30
C LYS A 98 2.39 -3.44 -5.60
N LEU A 99 2.62 -4.15 -6.70
CA LEU A 99 1.98 -3.83 -7.98
C LEU A 99 0.46 -3.89 -7.92
N LEU A 100 -0.12 -4.72 -7.05
CA LEU A 100 -1.58 -4.78 -6.82
C LEU A 100 -2.14 -3.56 -6.08
N THR A 101 -1.31 -2.72 -5.47
CA THR A 101 -1.76 -1.44 -4.89
C THR A 101 -1.92 -0.35 -5.95
N VAL A 102 -1.44 -0.59 -7.18
CA VAL A 102 -1.72 0.29 -8.31
C VAL A 102 -3.19 0.11 -8.71
N PRO A 103 -4.00 1.20 -8.79
CA PRO A 103 -5.37 1.19 -9.28
C PRO A 103 -5.59 0.28 -10.49
N VAL A 104 -6.73 -0.41 -10.50
CA VAL A 104 -7.11 -1.35 -11.57
C VAL A 104 -7.05 -0.69 -12.95
N ALA A 105 -7.54 0.54 -13.04
CA ALA A 105 -7.57 1.34 -14.27
C ALA A 105 -6.16 1.61 -14.85
N ASP A 106 -5.14 1.70 -14.00
CA ASP A 106 -3.77 2.06 -14.39
C ASP A 106 -2.90 0.84 -14.73
N LYS A 107 -3.44 -0.06 -15.57
CA LYS A 107 -2.70 -1.20 -16.13
C LYS A 107 -1.39 -0.81 -16.82
N PRO A 108 -1.33 0.27 -17.64
CA PRO A 108 -0.08 0.70 -18.29
C PRO A 108 1.02 1.06 -17.27
N LEU A 109 0.67 1.76 -16.20
CA LEU A 109 1.62 2.12 -15.15
C LEU A 109 2.13 0.89 -14.40
N ARG A 110 1.25 -0.06 -14.05
CA ARG A 110 1.65 -1.33 -13.43
C ARG A 110 2.64 -2.09 -14.32
N LYS A 111 2.38 -2.14 -15.64
CA LYS A 111 3.29 -2.75 -16.63
C LYS A 111 4.64 -2.01 -16.73
N LYS A 112 4.64 -0.69 -16.68
CA LYS A 112 5.88 0.10 -16.66
C LYS A 112 6.69 -0.20 -15.40
N LEU A 113 6.05 -0.20 -14.23
CA LEU A 113 6.71 -0.42 -12.94
C LEU A 113 7.29 -1.83 -12.79
N GLN A 114 6.60 -2.88 -13.26
CA GLN A 114 7.18 -4.24 -13.26
C GLN A 114 8.45 -4.32 -14.12
N VAL A 115 8.46 -3.68 -15.30
CA VAL A 115 9.60 -3.69 -16.22
C VAL A 115 10.75 -2.89 -15.63
N GLN A 116 10.47 -1.72 -15.04
CA GLN A 116 11.50 -0.93 -14.35
C GLN A 116 12.08 -1.68 -13.15
N ALA A 117 11.24 -2.31 -12.32
CA ALA A 117 11.72 -3.09 -11.18
C ALA A 117 12.63 -4.24 -11.61
N ALA A 118 12.32 -4.89 -12.74
CA ALA A 118 13.18 -5.90 -13.33
C ALA A 118 14.47 -5.28 -13.88
N LYS A 119 14.38 -4.25 -14.71
CA LYS A 119 15.56 -3.62 -15.34
C LYS A 119 16.54 -3.04 -14.32
N GLU A 120 16.04 -2.38 -13.28
CA GLU A 120 16.84 -1.63 -12.31
C GLU A 120 17.13 -2.42 -11.02
N GLY A 121 16.62 -3.65 -10.91
CA GLY A 121 16.88 -4.49 -9.74
C GLY A 121 16.19 -4.03 -8.45
N TRP A 122 15.07 -3.30 -8.56
CA TRP A 122 14.36 -2.78 -7.39
C TRP A 122 13.92 -3.90 -6.45
N THR A 123 14.06 -3.65 -5.14
CA THR A 123 13.43 -4.47 -4.11
C THR A 123 11.93 -4.17 -4.04
N ALA A 124 11.14 -5.07 -3.44
CA ALA A 124 9.72 -4.81 -3.20
C ALA A 124 9.49 -3.53 -2.38
N ARG A 125 10.41 -3.18 -1.47
CA ARG A 125 10.37 -1.91 -0.73
C ARG A 125 10.58 -0.73 -1.67
N ARG A 126 11.63 -0.72 -2.48
CA ARG A 126 11.88 0.38 -3.43
C ARG A 126 10.72 0.53 -4.40
N LEU A 127 10.19 -0.57 -4.93
CA LEU A 127 9.01 -0.54 -5.79
C LEU A 127 7.79 0.07 -5.09
N ASN A 128 7.57 -0.24 -3.82
CA ASN A 128 6.52 0.38 -3.02
C ASN A 128 6.76 1.90 -2.89
N ASP A 129 7.99 2.32 -2.62
CA ASP A 129 8.33 3.74 -2.51
C ASP A 129 8.11 4.49 -3.84
N GLU A 130 8.39 3.86 -4.98
CA GLU A 130 8.13 4.43 -6.32
C GLU A 130 6.63 4.48 -6.66
N ILE A 131 5.85 3.50 -6.21
CA ILE A 131 4.39 3.52 -6.33
C ILE A 131 3.83 4.66 -5.46
N GLN A 132 4.22 4.71 -4.19
CA GLN A 132 3.78 5.74 -3.27
C GLN A 132 4.21 7.13 -3.74
N GLY A 133 5.44 7.35 -4.20
CA GLY A 133 5.87 8.64 -4.76
C GLY A 133 5.00 9.13 -5.94
N LYS A 134 4.42 8.21 -6.73
CA LYS A 134 3.51 8.54 -7.83
C LYS A 134 2.05 8.77 -7.42
N TYR A 135 1.62 8.25 -6.28
CA TYR A 135 0.24 8.37 -5.78
C TYR A 135 0.10 9.30 -4.57
N GLU A 136 1.02 9.26 -3.60
CA GLU A 136 1.11 10.19 -2.46
C GLU A 136 1.39 11.62 -2.92
N SER A 137 2.03 11.82 -4.08
CA SER A 137 2.12 13.15 -4.70
C SER A 137 0.75 13.72 -5.10
N LYS A 138 -0.30 12.89 -5.16
CA LYS A 138 -1.69 13.32 -5.42
C LYS A 138 -2.62 13.25 -4.19
N LEU A 139 -2.23 12.58 -3.10
CA LEU A 139 -3.09 12.32 -1.93
C LEU A 139 -2.33 12.48 -0.60
N SER A 140 -1.59 13.57 -0.44
CA SER A 140 -0.88 13.90 0.81
C SER A 140 -1.87 14.08 1.98
N GLY A 141 -2.20 13.00 2.68
CA GLY A 141 -3.13 13.02 3.81
C GLY A 141 -3.09 11.82 4.77
N MET A 142 -2.27 10.79 4.52
CA MET A 142 -2.13 9.64 5.45
C MET A 142 -0.66 9.38 5.79
N GLY A 143 -0.02 10.45 6.28
CA GLY A 143 1.44 10.56 6.42
C GLY A 143 2.11 9.68 7.48
N ARG A 144 3.44 9.81 7.53
CA ARG A 144 4.35 9.13 8.47
C ARG A 144 3.92 9.36 9.92
N LYS A 145 3.81 8.29 10.72
CA LYS A 145 3.52 8.38 12.16
C LYS A 145 4.48 9.36 12.82
N TRP A 146 3.92 10.33 13.53
CA TRP A 146 4.70 11.27 14.31
C TRP A 146 5.45 10.54 15.43
N LYS A 147 6.73 10.86 15.59
CA LYS A 147 7.55 10.33 16.69
C LYS A 147 7.15 11.05 17.98
N LEU A 148 6.97 10.28 19.07
CA LEU A 148 6.74 10.86 20.40
C LEU A 148 7.97 11.67 20.84
N PRO A 149 7.78 12.82 21.50
CA PRO A 149 8.89 13.62 22.01
C PRO A 149 9.60 12.86 23.13
N THR A 150 10.93 12.98 23.20
CA THR A 150 11.73 12.34 24.26
C THR A 150 12.14 13.32 25.37
N SER A 151 11.76 14.60 25.24
CA SER A 151 12.03 15.62 26.26
C SER A 151 10.86 16.61 26.38
N LYS A 152 10.81 17.33 27.50
CA LYS A 152 9.80 18.37 27.76
C LYS A 152 9.85 19.48 26.71
N GLN A 153 11.04 19.94 26.34
CA GLN A 153 11.22 20.96 25.31
C GLN A 153 10.76 20.48 23.92
N GLN A 154 11.04 19.22 23.57
CA GLN A 154 10.52 18.62 22.33
C GLN A 154 8.99 18.47 22.37
N ALA A 155 8.41 18.17 23.53
CA ALA A 155 6.96 18.07 23.66
C ALA A 155 6.30 19.43 23.44
N LEU A 156 6.82 20.50 24.07
CA LEU A 156 6.33 21.87 23.87
C LEU A 156 6.44 22.31 22.42
N SER A 157 7.59 22.06 21.78
CA SER A 157 7.79 22.36 20.36
C SER A 157 6.83 21.59 19.44
N GLN A 158 6.60 20.30 19.69
CA GLN A 158 5.63 19.52 18.90
C GLN A 158 4.19 19.97 19.12
N ILE A 159 3.83 20.37 20.35
CA ILE A 159 2.51 20.90 20.67
C ILE A 159 2.28 22.22 19.94
N SER A 160 3.20 23.18 20.07
CA SER A 160 3.13 24.47 19.38
C SER A 160 3.00 24.30 17.86
N GLN A 161 3.84 23.43 17.26
CA GLN A 161 3.79 23.14 15.82
C GLN A 161 2.43 22.58 15.37
N ARG A 162 1.82 21.68 16.16
CA ARG A 162 0.51 21.10 15.83
C ARG A 162 -0.63 22.10 16.02
N SER A 163 -0.55 22.91 17.07
CA SER A 163 -1.51 24.00 17.32
C SER A 163 -1.55 24.98 16.15
N GLN A 164 -0.37 25.39 15.64
CA GLN A 164 -0.27 26.27 14.48
C GLN A 164 -0.73 25.61 13.16
N GLN A 165 -0.56 24.28 13.01
CA GLN A 165 -1.12 23.55 11.86
C GLN A 165 -2.66 23.53 11.89
N TRP A 166 -3.25 23.30 13.06
CA TRP A 166 -4.70 23.31 13.24
C TRP A 166 -5.32 24.70 13.06
N LEU A 167 -4.67 25.75 13.58
CA LEU A 167 -5.11 27.14 13.40
C LEU A 167 -5.17 27.52 11.92
N ARG A 168 -4.10 27.25 11.17
CA ARG A 168 -4.05 27.53 9.73
C ARG A 168 -5.07 26.73 8.93
N TRP A 169 -5.30 25.47 9.28
CA TRP A 169 -6.36 24.67 8.63
C TRP A 169 -7.75 25.26 8.89
N TYR A 170 -8.03 25.64 10.14
CA TYR A 170 -9.32 26.22 10.51
C TYR A 170 -9.57 27.57 9.85
N GLU A 171 -8.57 28.46 9.84
CA GLU A 171 -8.65 29.74 9.12
C GLU A 171 -8.88 29.53 7.63
N GLY A 172 -8.24 28.52 7.04
CA GLY A 172 -8.51 28.11 5.66
C GLY A 172 -9.94 27.64 5.43
N LEU A 173 -10.52 26.90 6.40
CA LEU A 173 -11.89 26.41 6.33
C LEU A 173 -12.93 27.51 6.57
N GLU A 174 -12.64 28.50 7.43
CA GLU A 174 -13.52 29.66 7.62
C GLU A 174 -13.61 30.53 6.36
N ASN A 175 -12.51 30.64 5.62
CA ASN A 175 -12.43 31.46 4.41
C ASN A 175 -12.69 30.67 3.12
N ALA A 176 -13.09 29.39 3.22
CA ALA A 176 -13.34 28.54 2.06
C ALA A 176 -14.62 28.96 1.33
N LYS A 177 -14.56 29.01 -0.01
CA LYS A 177 -15.73 29.30 -0.88
C LYS A 177 -16.65 28.10 -1.11
N GLY A 178 -16.19 26.90 -0.73
CA GLY A 178 -16.93 25.63 -0.83
C GLY A 178 -17.59 25.29 0.51
N VAL A 179 -17.41 24.06 0.99
CA VAL A 179 -17.81 23.69 2.36
C VAL A 179 -16.97 24.49 3.35
N SER A 180 -17.65 25.31 4.14
CA SER A 180 -17.07 26.21 5.13
C SER A 180 -17.48 25.79 6.55
N VAL A 181 -16.92 26.49 7.55
CA VAL A 181 -17.36 26.35 8.94
C VAL A 181 -18.84 26.72 9.11
N ALA A 182 -19.38 27.59 8.25
CA ALA A 182 -20.77 28.01 8.31
C ALA A 182 -21.75 26.95 7.78
N ASP A 183 -21.26 25.94 7.07
CA ASP A 183 -22.06 24.82 6.56
C ASP A 183 -22.12 23.66 7.57
N LEU A 184 -21.42 23.78 8.70
CA LEU A 184 -21.43 22.78 9.76
C LEU A 184 -22.63 22.96 10.70
N PRO A 185 -23.15 21.88 11.31
CA PRO A 185 -24.16 21.95 12.36
C PRO A 185 -23.77 22.91 13.48
N ASP A 186 -24.76 23.61 14.06
CA ASP A 186 -24.52 24.70 15.02
C ASP A 186 -23.78 24.25 16.29
N ASP A 187 -24.06 23.03 16.75
CA ASP A 187 -23.38 22.42 17.89
C ASP A 187 -21.91 22.14 17.55
N VAL A 188 -21.61 21.62 16.35
CA VAL A 188 -20.26 21.37 15.86
C VAL A 188 -19.50 22.69 15.71
N ARG A 189 -20.12 23.71 15.13
CA ARG A 189 -19.54 25.05 14.96
C ARG A 189 -19.19 25.70 16.29
N THR A 190 -20.09 25.60 17.27
CA THR A 190 -19.89 26.15 18.61
C THR A 190 -18.73 25.46 19.32
N ARG A 191 -18.69 24.13 19.26
CA ARG A 191 -17.59 23.32 19.83
C ARG A 191 -16.27 23.63 19.14
N LEU A 192 -16.26 23.71 17.81
CA LEU A 192 -15.06 23.99 17.02
C LEU A 192 -14.49 25.37 17.39
N LYS A 193 -15.32 26.41 17.47
CA LYS A 193 -14.89 27.75 17.94
C LYS A 193 -14.30 27.72 19.36
N ALA A 194 -14.89 26.95 20.27
CA ALA A 194 -14.38 26.79 21.61
C ALA A 194 -12.99 26.12 21.63
N VAL A 195 -12.80 25.07 20.83
CA VAL A 195 -11.50 24.40 20.65
C VAL A 195 -10.47 25.38 20.09
N MET A 196 -10.80 26.17 19.08
CA MET A 196 -9.86 27.13 18.48
C MET A 196 -9.41 28.21 19.46
N ARG A 197 -10.31 28.69 20.33
CA ARG A 197 -9.92 29.58 21.45
C ARG A 197 -8.95 28.91 22.41
N GLY A 198 -9.17 27.64 22.73
CA GLY A 198 -8.26 26.85 23.57
C GLY A 198 -6.88 26.68 22.93
N ILE A 199 -6.82 26.39 21.63
CA ILE A 199 -5.57 26.24 20.88
C ILE A 199 -4.79 27.56 20.83
N ARG A 200 -5.44 28.72 20.66
CA ARG A 200 -4.79 30.04 20.69
C ARG A 200 -4.14 30.33 22.04
N ARG A 201 -4.86 30.10 23.14
CA ARG A 201 -4.31 30.25 24.50
C ARG A 201 -3.12 29.32 24.74
N LEU A 202 -3.18 28.10 24.21
CA LEU A 202 -2.07 27.15 24.30
C LEU A 202 -0.84 27.63 23.52
N GLU A 203 -1.03 28.25 22.36
CA GLU A 203 0.07 28.83 21.60
C GLU A 203 0.70 30.02 22.32
N GLU A 204 -0.11 30.94 22.86
CA GLU A 204 0.36 32.07 23.66
C GLU A 204 1.18 31.60 24.88
N ALA A 205 0.79 30.50 25.52
CA ALA A 205 1.49 29.94 26.68
C ALA A 205 2.75 29.13 26.32
N THR A 206 2.95 28.79 25.05
CA THR A 206 4.10 27.99 24.57
C THR A 206 5.07 28.77 23.68
N SER A 207 4.79 30.05 23.44
CA SER A 207 5.63 31.01 22.72
C SER A 207 6.51 31.81 23.68
#